data_AF-A0A1I3KSA8-F1
#
_entry.id   AF-A0A1I3KSA8-F1
#
_cell.length_a   1.000
_cell.length_b   1.000
_cell.length_c   1.000
_cell.angle_alpha   90.00
_cell.angle_beta   90.00
_cell.angle_gamma   90.00
#
_symmetry.space_group_name_H-M   'P 1'
#
loop_
_entity.id
_entity.type
_entity.pdbx_description
1 polymer ?
#
loop_
_entity_poly.entity_id
_entity_poly.type
_entity_poly.pdbx_seq_one_letter_code
_entity_poly.pdbx_strand_id
1 'polypeptide(L)'
;MVVTLILILLIVIFMAFFIGMNLSNLCTFWFFKTYTDLPVAVLTLIAFGAGIIFALLFILVAKMKAPPSDAEARAAKKLEKKARAEEKLRLAREKEEAKKAAKEAKKNPPIQ
;
A
#
# COMPACT_ATOMS: atom_id res chain seq x y z
N MET A 1 -9.28 12.42 -19.42
CA MET A 1 -8.61 11.16 -19.83
C MET A 1 -9.16 9.93 -19.13
N VAL A 2 -9.13 9.84 -17.79
CA VAL A 2 -9.61 8.64 -17.05
C VAL A 2 -11.09 8.35 -17.34
N VAL A 3 -11.96 9.36 -17.30
CA VAL A 3 -13.40 9.21 -17.60
C VAL A 3 -13.64 8.70 -19.02
N THR A 4 -12.88 9.20 -20.00
CA THR A 4 -12.96 8.75 -21.40
C THR A 4 -12.58 7.27 -21.54
N LEU A 5 -11.54 6.83 -20.82
CA LEU A 5 -11.13 5.43 -20.82
C LEU A 5 -12.21 4.52 -20.20
N ILE A 6 -12.82 4.96 -19.10
CA ILE A 6 -13.92 4.22 -18.46
C ILE A 6 -15.11 4.10 -19.43
N LEU A 7 -15.49 5.19 -20.10
CA LEU A 7 -16.57 5.18 -21.09
C LEU A 7 -16.28 4.24 -22.26
N ILE A 8 -15.06 4.27 -22.81
CA ILE A 8 -14.65 3.34 -23.88
C ILE A 8 -14.74 1.89 -23.38
N LEU A 9 -14.28 1.61 -22.16
CA LEU A 9 -14.34 0.27 -21.57
C LEU A 9 -15.80 -0.22 -21.47
N LEU A 10 -16.71 0.65 -21.02
CA LEU A 10 -18.14 0.33 -20.93
C LEU A 10 -18.75 0.05 -22.31
N ILE A 11 -18.39 0.84 -23.33
CA ILE A 11 -18.87 0.62 -24.71
C ILE A 11 -18.37 -0.71 -25.26
N VAL A 12 -17.09 -1.06 -25.03
CA VAL A 12 -16.52 -2.34 -25.48
C VAL A 12 -17.20 -3.52 -24.79
N ILE A 13 -17.44 -3.43 -23.48
CA ILE A 13 -18.18 -4.46 -22.73
C ILE A 13 -19.61 -4.61 -23.28
N PHE A 14 -20.29 -3.50 -23.55
CA PHE A 14 -21.62 -3.49 -24.10
C PHE A 14 -21.66 -4.12 -25.50
N MET A 15 -20.74 -3.75 -26.40
CA MET A 15 -20.63 -4.39 -27.73
C MET A 15 -20.35 -5.89 -27.61
N ALA A 16 -19.41 -6.30 -26.76
CA ALA A 16 -19.08 -7.72 -26.56
C ALA A 16 -20.28 -8.52 -26.05
N PHE A 17 -21.09 -7.94 -25.16
CA PHE A 17 -22.32 -8.55 -24.69
C PHE A 17 -23.33 -8.75 -25.82
N PHE A 18 -23.60 -7.71 -26.63
CA PHE A 18 -24.54 -7.80 -27.74
C PHE A 18 -24.09 -8.77 -28.82
N ILE A 19 -22.81 -8.73 -29.21
CA ILE A 19 -22.22 -9.67 -30.16
C ILE A 19 -22.34 -11.09 -29.62
N GLY A 20 -21.94 -11.30 -28.37
CA GLY A 20 -21.94 -12.62 -27.76
C GLY A 20 -23.34 -13.21 -27.53
N MET A 21 -24.36 -12.40 -27.24
CA MET A 21 -25.76 -12.85 -27.17
C MET A 21 -26.34 -13.19 -28.55
N ASN A 22 -25.91 -12.49 -29.60
CA ASN A 22 -26.43 -12.70 -30.94
C ASN A 22 -25.89 -13.99 -31.60
N LEU A 23 -24.77 -14.52 -31.12
CA LEU A 23 -24.05 -15.61 -31.77
C LEU A 23 -24.57 -17.04 -31.48
N SER A 24 -25.70 -17.22 -30.77
CA SER A 24 -26.19 -18.55 -30.30
C SER A 24 -25.08 -19.44 -29.73
N ASN A 25 -24.03 -18.81 -29.17
CA ASN A 25 -22.82 -19.48 -28.76
C ASN A 25 -23.02 -19.95 -27.32
N LEU A 26 -23.65 -21.11 -27.20
CA LEU A 26 -23.89 -21.82 -25.97
C LEU A 26 -22.69 -22.72 -25.69
N CYS A 27 -22.23 -22.77 -24.44
CA CYS A 27 -21.22 -23.73 -24.01
C CYS A 27 -21.64 -24.45 -22.73
N THR A 28 -21.04 -25.62 -22.56
CA THR A 28 -21.10 -26.37 -21.31
C THR A 28 -19.89 -25.99 -20.46
N PHE A 29 -20.15 -25.50 -19.26
CA PHE A 29 -19.11 -25.13 -18.29
C PHE A 29 -19.22 -25.99 -17.04
N TRP A 30 -18.07 -26.44 -16.54
CA TRP A 30 -18.00 -27.26 -15.34
C TRP A 30 -17.31 -26.49 -14.21
N PHE A 31 -18.07 -26.17 -13.17
CA PHE A 31 -17.56 -25.56 -11.93
C PHE A 31 -18.41 -26.00 -10.75
N PHE A 32 -17.96 -27.05 -10.05
CA PHE A 32 -18.70 -27.78 -8.99
C PHE A 32 -20.04 -28.40 -9.38
N LYS A 33 -20.62 -27.99 -10.51
CA LYS A 33 -21.73 -28.61 -11.22
C LYS A 33 -21.54 -28.34 -12.72
N THR A 34 -22.07 -29.23 -13.55
CA THR A 34 -22.16 -29.00 -15.00
C THR A 34 -23.32 -28.04 -15.27
N TYR A 35 -23.01 -26.92 -15.90
CA TYR A 35 -24.00 -26.01 -16.43
C TYR A 35 -23.99 -26.14 -17.95
N THR A 36 -25.11 -26.57 -18.52
CA THR A 36 -25.33 -26.62 -19.96
C THR A 36 -25.96 -25.31 -20.43
N ASP A 37 -25.80 -25.00 -21.70
CA ASP A 37 -26.50 -23.89 -22.35
C ASP A 37 -26.16 -22.50 -21.78
N LEU A 38 -24.90 -22.29 -21.34
CA LEU A 38 -24.47 -20.94 -20.95
C LEU A 38 -24.00 -20.14 -22.16
N PRO A 39 -24.43 -18.88 -22.30
CA PRO A 39 -23.86 -17.99 -23.30
C PRO A 39 -22.38 -17.76 -23.00
N VAL A 40 -21.50 -18.02 -23.97
CA VAL A 40 -20.05 -17.79 -23.86
C VAL A 40 -19.75 -16.33 -23.48
N ALA A 41 -20.58 -15.39 -23.95
CA ALA A 41 -20.50 -13.97 -23.61
C ALA A 41 -20.53 -13.73 -22.09
N VAL A 42 -21.46 -14.38 -21.39
CA VAL A 42 -21.65 -14.23 -19.95
C VAL A 42 -20.44 -14.79 -19.20
N LEU A 43 -19.97 -15.97 -19.62
CA LEU A 43 -18.74 -16.57 -19.06
C LEU A 43 -17.52 -15.66 -19.22
N THR A 44 -17.38 -15.06 -20.40
CA THR A 44 -16.27 -14.15 -20.72
C THR A 44 -16.32 -12.89 -19.85
N LEU A 45 -17.51 -12.33 -19.63
CA LEU A 45 -17.68 -11.18 -18.73
C LEU A 45 -17.36 -11.52 -17.27
N ILE A 46 -17.77 -12.69 -16.80
CA ILE A 46 -17.43 -13.17 -15.45
C ILE A 46 -15.90 -13.34 -15.32
N ALA A 47 -15.25 -13.95 -16.31
CA ALA A 47 -13.80 -14.13 -16.31
C ALA A 47 -13.06 -12.79 -16.33
N PHE A 48 -13.54 -11.82 -17.12
CA PHE A 48 -12.99 -10.47 -17.16
C PHE A 48 -13.11 -9.76 -15.80
N GLY A 49 -14.31 -9.80 -15.19
CA GLY A 49 -14.54 -9.24 -13.86
C GLY A 49 -13.66 -9.88 -12.78
N ALA A 50 -13.55 -11.22 -12.79
CA ALA A 50 -12.67 -11.95 -11.89
C ALA A 50 -11.20 -11.53 -12.08
N GLY A 51 -10.74 -11.39 -13.32
CA GLY A 51 -9.40 -10.92 -13.65
C GLY A 51 -9.09 -9.53 -13.08
N ILE A 52 -10.05 -8.60 -13.14
CA ILE A 52 -9.91 -7.27 -12.50
C ILE A 52 -9.76 -7.40 -10.99
N ILE A 53 -10.60 -8.21 -10.34
CA ILE A 53 -10.54 -8.42 -8.89
C ILE A 53 -9.17 -8.98 -8.50
N PHE A 54 -8.70 -10.02 -9.19
CA PHE A 54 -7.38 -10.60 -8.95
C PHE A 54 -6.25 -9.60 -9.16
N ALA A 55 -6.31 -8.79 -10.22
CA ALA A 55 -5.31 -7.75 -10.47
C ALA A 55 -5.28 -6.70 -9.34
N LEU A 56 -6.44 -6.26 -8.86
CA LEU A 56 -6.53 -5.33 -7.73
C LEU A 56 -5.97 -5.95 -6.44
N LEU A 57 -6.33 -7.18 -6.12
CA LEU A 57 -5.77 -7.91 -4.98
C LEU A 57 -4.25 -8.02 -5.09
N PHE A 58 -3.73 -8.33 -6.28
CA PHE A 58 -2.29 -8.44 -6.52
C PHE A 58 -1.57 -7.10 -6.35
N ILE A 59 -2.17 -5.99 -6.82
CA ILE A 59 -1.64 -4.64 -6.61
C ILE A 59 -1.61 -4.29 -5.11
N LEU A 60 -2.66 -4.64 -4.36
CA LEU A 60 -2.69 -4.41 -2.92
C LEU A 60 -1.60 -5.21 -2.19
N VAL A 61 -1.47 -6.50 -2.48
CA VAL A 61 -0.41 -7.36 -1.91
C VAL A 61 0.99 -6.86 -2.31
N ALA A 62 1.18 -6.47 -3.57
CA ALA A 62 2.44 -5.91 -4.04
C ALA A 62 2.80 -4.61 -3.31
N LYS A 63 1.81 -3.76 -3.00
CA LYS A 63 2.03 -2.56 -2.19
C LYS A 63 2.34 -2.84 -0.73
N MET A 64 1.81 -3.92 -0.14
CA MET A 64 2.18 -4.34 1.22
C MET A 64 3.62 -4.86 1.31
N LYS A 65 4.14 -5.47 0.23
CA LYS A 65 5.52 -5.95 0.14
C LYS A 65 6.50 -4.94 -0.45
N ALA A 66 6.00 -3.80 -0.94
CA ALA A 66 6.85 -2.79 -1.54
C ALA A 66 7.76 -2.18 -0.45
N PRO A 67 9.08 -2.08 -0.69
CA PRO A 67 9.93 -1.30 0.19
C PRO A 67 9.39 0.13 0.27
N PRO A 68 9.59 0.83 1.40
CA PRO A 68 9.15 2.21 1.54
C PRO A 68 9.68 3.02 0.36
N SER A 69 8.83 3.89 -0.19
CA SER A 69 9.26 4.74 -1.30
C SER A 69 10.50 5.53 -0.89
N ASP A 70 11.34 5.93 -1.85
CA ASP A 70 12.53 6.75 -1.58
C ASP A 70 12.20 8.01 -0.75
N ALA A 71 10.99 8.56 -0.94
CA ALA A 71 10.49 9.68 -0.16
C ALA A 71 10.23 9.31 1.32
N GLU A 72 9.60 8.16 1.58
CA GLU A 72 9.34 7.65 2.93
C GLU A 72 10.63 7.22 3.64
N ALA A 73 11.55 6.57 2.92
CA ALA A 73 12.86 6.19 3.47
C ALA A 73 13.71 7.42 3.85
N ARG A 74 13.67 8.49 3.04
CA ARG A 74 14.32 9.77 3.35
C ARG A 74 13.65 10.48 4.53
N ALA A 75 12.32 10.45 4.62
CA ALA A 75 11.58 11.01 5.75
C ALA A 75 11.92 10.30 7.06
N ALA A 76 11.95 8.95 7.05
CA ALA A 76 12.32 8.13 8.20
C ALA A 76 13.76 8.42 8.68
N LYS A 77 14.74 8.47 7.75
CA LYS A 77 16.13 8.82 8.10
C LYS A 77 16.26 10.24 8.67
N LYS A 78 15.47 11.19 8.19
CA LYS A 78 15.49 12.57 8.70
C LYS A 78 14.92 12.65 10.12
N LEU A 79 13.88 11.86 10.40
CA LEU A 79 13.30 11.74 11.73
C LEU A 79 14.28 11.09 12.72
N GLU A 80 14.92 9.98 12.32
CA GLU A 80 15.91 9.29 13.15
C GLU A 80 17.14 10.19 13.45
N LYS A 81 17.60 10.95 12.46
CA LYS A 81 18.71 11.89 12.62
C LYS A 81 18.36 13.03 13.59
N LYS A 82 17.12 13.51 13.57
CA LYS A 82 16.63 14.51 14.54
C LYS A 82 16.57 13.95 15.95
N ALA A 83 15.99 12.75 16.12
CA ALA A 83 15.91 12.09 17.42
C ALA A 83 17.30 11.86 18.04
N ARG A 84 18.28 11.37 17.26
CA ARG A 84 19.67 11.23 17.73
C ARG A 84 20.34 12.56 18.07
N ALA A 85 20.02 13.63 17.36
CA ALA A 85 20.57 14.96 17.65
C ALA A 85 20.01 15.52 18.97
N GLU A 86 18.71 15.35 19.22
CA GLU A 86 18.08 15.71 20.50
C GLU A 86 18.62 14.91 21.68
N GLU A 87 18.79 13.59 21.52
CA GLU A 87 19.34 12.74 22.58
C GLU A 87 20.77 13.14 22.95
N LYS A 88 21.63 13.40 21.95
CA LYS A 88 23.00 13.89 22.17
C LYS A 88 23.01 15.25 22.87
N LEU A 89 22.09 16.14 22.52
CA LEU A 89 21.98 17.44 23.16
C LEU A 89 21.54 17.31 24.63
N ARG A 90 20.62 16.38 24.93
CA ARG A 90 20.17 16.11 26.31
C ARG A 90 21.32 15.57 27.17
N LEU A 91 22.04 14.57 26.68
CA LEU A 91 23.21 14.01 27.35
C LEU A 91 24.33 15.03 27.57
N ALA A 92 24.52 15.97 26.63
CA ALA A 92 25.51 17.03 26.79
C ALA A 92 25.12 18.01 27.91
N ARG A 93 23.84 18.35 28.02
CA ARG A 93 23.31 19.20 29.12
C ARG A 93 23.42 18.51 30.47
N GLU A 94 23.02 17.24 30.57
CA GLU A 94 23.14 16.46 31.81
C GLU A 94 24.60 16.36 32.29
N LYS A 95 25.56 16.18 31.36
CA LYS A 95 27.00 16.17 31.69
C LYS A 95 27.53 17.54 32.12
N GLU A 96 27.05 18.62 31.52
CA GLU A 96 27.38 20.00 31.92
C GLU A 96 26.84 20.31 33.32
N GLU A 97 25.60 19.94 33.61
CA GLU A 97 24.96 20.13 34.91
C GLU A 97 25.64 19.30 36.00
N ALA A 98 25.95 18.03 35.74
CA ALA A 98 26.71 17.19 36.67
C ALA A 98 28.12 17.75 36.96
N LYS A 99 28.80 18.31 35.95
CA LYS A 99 30.10 18.98 36.15
C LYS A 99 29.99 20.26 36.97
N LYS A 100 28.90 21.03 36.81
CA LYS A 100 28.64 22.23 37.62
C LYS A 100 28.34 21.86 39.07
N ALA A 101 27.46 20.88 39.30
CA ALA A 101 27.16 20.35 40.64
C ALA A 101 28.41 19.81 41.36
N ALA A 102 29.28 19.07 40.65
CA ALA A 102 30.54 18.57 41.21
C ALA A 102 31.54 19.69 41.54
N LYS A 103 31.54 20.80 40.79
CA LYS A 103 32.37 21.98 41.09
C LYS A 103 31.83 22.76 42.29
N GLU A 104 30.51 22.89 42.43
CA GLU A 104 29.88 23.53 43.59
C GLU A 104 30.09 22.72 44.89
N ALA A 105 29.94 21.40 44.83
CA ALA A 105 30.22 20.52 45.97
C ALA A 105 31.69 20.56 46.43
N LYS A 106 32.64 20.82 45.52
CA LYS A 106 34.05 21.05 45.87
C LYS A 106 34.32 22.44 46.46
N LYS A 107 33.48 23.44 46.16
CA LYS A 107 33.67 24.82 46.62
C LYS A 107 33.08 25.06 48.02
N ASN A 108 32.10 24.24 48.43
CA ASN A 108 31.51 24.29 49.76
C ASN A 108 31.50 22.87 50.35
N PRO A 109 32.63 22.40 50.92
CA PRO A 109 32.65 21.09 51.56
C PRO A 109 31.65 21.09 52.73
N PRO A 110 30.90 20.00 52.95
CA PRO A 110 29.99 19.92 54.08
C PRO A 110 30.79 20.12 55.36
N ILE A 111 30.37 21.11 56.14
CA ILE A 111 30.93 21.42 57.46
C ILE A 111 30.67 20.19 58.33
N GLN A 112 31.74 19.51 58.76
CA GLN A 112 31.69 18.44 59.76
C GLN A 112 31.40 19.03 61.13
#